data_AF-A0A913Z3C1-F1
#
_entry.id   AF-A0A913Z3C1-F1
#
_cell.length_a   1.000
_cell.length_b   1.000
_cell.length_c   1.000
_cell.angle_alpha   90.00
_cell.angle_beta   90.00
_cell.angle_gamma   90.00
#
_symmetry.space_group_name_H-M   'P 1'
#
loop_
_entity.id
_entity.type
_entity.pdbx_description
1 polymer ?
#
loop_
_entity_poly.entity_id
_entity_poly.type
_entity_poly.pdbx_seq_one_letter_code
_entity_poly.pdbx_strand_id
1 'polypeptide(L)'
;MIDHIHLIPELCTLTGLSEAMRSDFHVMKDLSVYTRITPNVRMKELTNFIGSFPRNQEANTYLQKWQVSFEAQPVRINARIMDREKILTGHQGKNEISLGENAEWSRDLRKDLLSCIGLHNWLLIYTARDSKNAMEFLNAFNTVAPRLGMETRPPLICELRDDRTESFIRAIRQNLSPQTQMVVCILPTIRKDRYDAIKKFCCLEAPVPSQCIVGRTINKKQTVMSVATKIAMQINCKMGGELWTVLIPSKMLMMVVGIDSYHDSATRGRSVGGFVASMNHDLSRYFSRCTFQHTGQELIDGLKVCMTSALRKFQEINGKLPERVIIYRDGVGDGQLPAVVEYELPQVIDTFRMIGTDYR
;
A
#
# COMPACT_ATOMS: atom_id res chain seq x y z
N MET A 1 28.36 -35.91 -11.58
CA MET A 1 28.27 -35.36 -12.94
C MET A 1 27.30 -34.20 -12.88
N ILE A 2 27.72 -33.00 -13.27
CA ILE A 2 26.80 -31.87 -13.45
C ILE A 2 26.35 -31.99 -14.90
N ASP A 3 25.09 -32.33 -15.12
CA ASP A 3 24.53 -32.39 -16.47
C ASP A 3 24.36 -30.97 -17.00
N HIS A 4 25.05 -30.65 -18.09
CA HIS A 4 24.91 -29.38 -18.78
C HIS A 4 23.74 -29.46 -19.77
N ILE A 5 22.64 -28.78 -19.43
CA ILE A 5 21.49 -28.63 -20.32
C ILE A 5 21.74 -27.45 -21.27
N HIS A 6 21.95 -27.74 -22.54
CA HIS A 6 22.09 -26.73 -23.60
C HIS A 6 20.76 -26.55 -24.33
N LEU A 7 20.24 -25.32 -24.33
CA LEU A 7 18.98 -24.96 -24.99
C LEU A 7 19.28 -24.18 -26.27
N ILE A 8 18.54 -24.48 -27.34
CA ILE A 8 18.61 -23.74 -28.61
C ILE A 8 17.67 -22.54 -28.51
N PRO A 9 18.15 -21.28 -28.55
CA PRO A 9 17.30 -20.11 -28.34
C PRO A 9 16.13 -19.99 -29.30
N GLU A 10 16.29 -20.44 -30.55
CA GLU A 10 15.22 -20.42 -31.57
C GLU A 10 14.03 -21.32 -31.20
N LEU A 11 14.24 -22.33 -30.36
CA LEU A 11 13.19 -23.21 -29.84
C LEU A 11 12.69 -22.78 -28.45
N CYS A 12 13.20 -21.66 -27.93
CA CYS A 12 12.88 -21.16 -26.59
C CYS A 12 11.99 -19.92 -26.67
N THR A 13 10.79 -20.01 -26.11
CA THR A 13 9.90 -18.86 -25.96
C THR A 13 9.92 -18.36 -24.52
N LEU A 14 10.07 -17.04 -24.34
CA LEU A 14 9.90 -16.42 -23.03
C LEU A 14 8.44 -16.56 -22.58
N THR A 15 8.22 -17.22 -21.46
CA THR A 15 6.89 -17.38 -20.86
C THR A 15 6.56 -16.23 -19.91
N GLY A 16 5.28 -15.95 -19.72
CA GLY A 16 4.79 -14.91 -18.81
C GLY A 16 4.74 -13.52 -19.46
N LEU A 17 4.44 -12.51 -18.64
CA LEU A 17 4.30 -11.12 -19.08
C LEU A 17 5.54 -10.32 -18.69
N SER A 18 6.21 -9.73 -19.67
CA SER A 18 7.30 -8.78 -19.44
C SER A 18 6.79 -7.49 -18.76
N GLU A 19 7.69 -6.75 -18.11
CA GLU A 19 7.32 -5.48 -17.46
C GLU A 19 6.77 -4.45 -18.46
N ALA A 20 7.33 -4.42 -19.68
CA ALA A 20 6.83 -3.59 -20.76
C ALA A 20 5.37 -3.93 -21.11
N MET A 21 5.05 -5.23 -21.27
CA MET A 21 3.68 -5.69 -21.53
C MET A 21 2.73 -5.37 -20.36
N ARG A 22 3.18 -5.51 -19.11
CA ARG A 22 2.37 -5.17 -17.92
C ARG A 22 2.12 -3.67 -17.80
N SER A 23 3.06 -2.84 -18.27
CA SER A 23 2.94 -1.38 -18.27
C SER A 23 2.06 -0.84 -19.40
N ASP A 24 1.84 -1.64 -20.45
CA ASP A 24 1.00 -1.28 -21.58
C ASP A 24 -0.49 -1.53 -21.25
N PHE A 25 -1.24 -0.43 -21.20
CA PHE A 25 -2.67 -0.47 -20.90
C PHE A 25 -3.49 -1.23 -21.94
N HIS A 26 -3.12 -1.16 -23.23
CA HIS A 26 -3.86 -1.84 -24.29
C HIS A 26 -3.68 -3.36 -24.18
N VAL A 27 -2.42 -3.81 -24.04
CA VAL A 27 -2.10 -5.23 -23.85
C VAL A 27 -2.82 -5.79 -22.63
N MET A 28 -2.75 -5.10 -21.48
CA MET A 28 -3.41 -5.56 -20.26
C MET A 28 -4.94 -5.50 -20.34
N LYS A 29 -5.51 -4.53 -21.07
CA LYS A 29 -6.96 -4.45 -21.30
C LYS A 29 -7.43 -5.64 -22.14
N ASP A 30 -6.75 -5.95 -23.23
CA ASP A 30 -7.10 -7.05 -24.11
C ASP A 30 -6.94 -8.39 -23.37
N LEU A 31 -5.84 -8.57 -22.65
CA LEU A 31 -5.61 -9.74 -21.79
C LEU A 31 -6.71 -9.89 -20.72
N SER A 32 -7.20 -8.78 -20.17
CA SER A 32 -8.24 -8.81 -19.13
C SER A 32 -9.57 -9.36 -19.63
N VAL A 33 -9.87 -9.26 -20.93
CA VAL A 33 -11.09 -9.84 -21.53
C VAL A 33 -11.08 -11.36 -21.42
N TYR A 34 -9.90 -11.97 -21.54
CA TYR A 34 -9.74 -13.43 -21.47
C TYR A 34 -9.45 -13.94 -20.05
N THR A 35 -8.82 -13.13 -19.21
CA THR A 35 -8.42 -13.56 -17.85
C THR A 35 -9.45 -13.21 -16.77
N ARG A 36 -10.34 -12.22 -16.99
CA ARG A 36 -11.40 -11.88 -16.04
C ARG A 36 -12.62 -12.77 -16.24
N ILE A 37 -12.59 -13.91 -15.58
CA ILE A 37 -13.69 -14.87 -15.57
C ILE A 37 -14.62 -14.54 -14.40
N THR A 38 -15.93 -14.37 -14.65
CA THR A 38 -16.92 -14.15 -13.60
C THR A 38 -17.11 -15.41 -12.74
N PRO A 39 -17.58 -15.30 -11.48
CA PRO A 39 -17.75 -16.46 -10.61
C PRO A 39 -18.60 -17.59 -11.22
N ASN A 40 -19.69 -17.23 -11.92
CA ASN A 40 -20.58 -18.20 -12.57
C ASN A 40 -19.88 -18.94 -13.72
N VAL A 41 -19.10 -18.24 -14.54
CA VAL A 41 -18.34 -18.87 -15.63
C VAL A 41 -17.25 -19.76 -15.05
N ARG A 42 -16.51 -19.29 -14.03
CA ARG A 42 -15.48 -20.10 -13.37
C ARG A 42 -16.06 -21.37 -12.77
N MET A 43 -17.22 -21.29 -12.13
CA MET A 43 -17.91 -22.45 -11.58
C MET A 43 -18.28 -23.47 -12.67
N LYS A 44 -18.84 -22.98 -13.78
CA LYS A 44 -19.18 -23.83 -14.94
C LYS A 44 -17.95 -24.53 -15.52
N GLU A 45 -16.85 -23.80 -15.71
CA GLU A 45 -15.61 -24.37 -16.24
C GLU A 45 -15.01 -25.42 -15.30
N LEU A 46 -15.02 -25.19 -13.98
CA LEU A 46 -14.57 -26.17 -13.00
C LEU A 46 -15.43 -27.45 -13.02
N THR A 47 -16.75 -27.31 -13.08
CA THR A 47 -17.66 -28.46 -13.18
C THR A 47 -17.46 -29.24 -14.48
N ASN A 48 -17.25 -28.54 -15.60
CA ASN A 48 -16.93 -29.18 -16.89
C ASN A 48 -15.59 -29.93 -16.83
N PHE A 49 -14.57 -29.31 -16.23
CA PHE A 49 -13.25 -29.92 -16.06
C PHE A 49 -13.32 -31.18 -15.21
N ILE A 50 -13.96 -31.14 -14.04
CA ILE A 50 -14.17 -32.33 -13.18
C ILE A 50 -14.96 -33.40 -13.95
N GLY A 51 -16.00 -33.01 -14.67
CA GLY A 51 -16.80 -33.93 -15.49
C GLY A 51 -16.05 -34.55 -16.68
N SER A 52 -14.86 -34.05 -17.04
CA SER A 52 -14.03 -34.62 -18.09
C SER A 52 -13.20 -35.82 -17.62
N PHE A 53 -12.89 -35.94 -16.32
CA PHE A 53 -12.06 -37.02 -15.78
C PHE A 53 -12.66 -38.41 -16.03
N PRO A 54 -13.95 -38.68 -15.73
CA PRO A 54 -14.55 -39.99 -16.02
C PRO A 54 -14.63 -40.30 -17.52
N ARG A 55 -14.65 -39.27 -18.37
CA ARG A 55 -14.71 -39.41 -19.83
C ARG A 55 -13.35 -39.71 -20.45
N ASN A 56 -12.26 -39.37 -19.76
CA ASN A 56 -10.91 -39.67 -20.18
C ASN A 56 -10.51 -41.07 -19.65
N GLN A 57 -10.38 -42.04 -20.57
CA GLN A 57 -10.11 -43.43 -20.22
C GLN A 57 -8.80 -43.62 -19.44
N GLU A 58 -7.75 -42.88 -19.78
CA GLU A 58 -6.44 -42.96 -19.13
C GLU A 58 -6.51 -42.44 -17.70
N ALA A 59 -7.05 -41.23 -17.53
CA ALA A 59 -7.21 -40.60 -16.22
C ALA A 59 -8.13 -41.44 -15.31
N ASN A 60 -9.26 -41.94 -15.84
CA ASN A 60 -10.19 -42.78 -15.09
C ASN A 60 -9.55 -44.12 -14.66
N THR A 61 -8.79 -44.76 -15.55
CA THR A 61 -8.06 -46.00 -15.21
C THR A 61 -7.06 -45.75 -14.08
N TYR A 62 -6.37 -44.60 -14.10
CA TYR A 62 -5.44 -44.24 -13.02
C TYR A 62 -6.17 -44.02 -11.70
N LEU A 63 -7.24 -43.24 -11.67
CA LEU A 63 -8.04 -42.99 -10.46
C LEU A 63 -8.62 -44.27 -9.86
N GLN A 64 -9.11 -45.19 -10.70
CA GLN A 64 -9.63 -46.49 -10.26
C GLN A 64 -8.56 -47.36 -9.59
N LYS A 65 -7.31 -47.35 -10.08
CA LYS A 65 -6.20 -48.08 -9.43
C LYS A 65 -5.97 -47.61 -8.00
N TRP A 66 -6.12 -46.30 -7.74
CA TRP A 66 -6.01 -45.70 -6.41
C TRP A 66 -7.32 -45.74 -5.60
N GLN A 67 -8.41 -46.27 -6.18
CA GLN A 67 -9.74 -46.32 -5.58
C GLN A 67 -10.26 -44.94 -5.14
N VAL A 68 -9.93 -43.90 -5.91
CA VAL A 68 -10.35 -42.52 -5.66
C VAL A 68 -11.29 -42.03 -6.76
N SER A 69 -12.18 -41.11 -6.41
CA SER A 69 -13.07 -40.44 -7.36
C SER A 69 -13.26 -38.98 -6.95
N PHE A 70 -13.63 -38.13 -7.92
CA PHE A 70 -13.97 -36.74 -7.67
C PHE A 70 -15.48 -36.58 -7.51
N GLU A 71 -15.89 -35.75 -6.56
CA GLU A 71 -17.29 -35.36 -6.44
C GLU A 71 -17.68 -34.42 -7.60
N ALA A 72 -18.85 -34.65 -8.19
CA ALA A 72 -19.32 -33.90 -9.36
C ALA A 72 -19.73 -32.45 -9.05
N GLN A 73 -19.88 -32.11 -7.77
CA GLN A 73 -20.29 -30.79 -7.31
C GLN A 73 -19.25 -30.24 -6.31
N PRO A 74 -19.01 -28.92 -6.31
CA PRO A 74 -18.17 -28.29 -5.31
C PRO A 74 -18.72 -28.47 -3.90
N VAL A 75 -17.81 -28.56 -2.94
CA VAL A 75 -18.15 -28.61 -1.50
C VAL A 75 -18.95 -27.38 -1.11
N ARG A 76 -20.11 -27.60 -0.48
CA ARG A 76 -20.93 -26.52 0.08
C ARG A 76 -20.46 -26.19 1.49
N ILE A 77 -20.27 -24.91 1.76
CA ILE A 77 -19.77 -24.41 3.04
C ILE A 77 -20.80 -23.44 3.61
N ASN A 78 -21.23 -23.68 4.84
CA ASN A 78 -22.04 -22.71 5.58
C ASN A 78 -21.11 -21.56 6.03
N ALA A 79 -21.38 -20.36 5.52
CA ALA A 79 -20.62 -19.17 5.84
C ALA A 79 -21.48 -18.18 6.65
N ARG A 80 -20.81 -17.24 7.31
CA ARG A 80 -21.44 -16.13 8.03
C ARG A 80 -21.09 -14.81 7.35
N ILE A 81 -22.08 -13.91 7.28
CA ILE A 81 -21.87 -12.52 6.87
C ILE A 81 -21.71 -11.72 8.16
N MET A 82 -20.58 -11.04 8.31
CA MET A 82 -20.33 -10.16 9.46
C MET A 82 -21.22 -8.91 9.38
N ASP A 83 -21.60 -8.40 10.55
CA ASP A 83 -22.24 -7.09 10.65
C ASP A 83 -21.30 -6.01 10.09
N ARG A 84 -21.91 -4.97 9.52
CA ARG A 84 -21.16 -3.86 8.94
C ARG A 84 -20.69 -2.92 10.04
N GLU A 85 -19.40 -2.62 10.04
CA GLU A 85 -18.83 -1.64 10.95
C GLU A 85 -19.27 -0.21 10.59
N LYS A 86 -19.22 0.66 11.60
CA LYS A 86 -19.44 2.10 11.42
C LYS A 86 -18.12 2.81 11.22
N ILE A 87 -18.08 3.74 10.27
CA ILE A 87 -16.93 4.62 10.08
C ILE A 87 -17.15 5.90 10.88
N LEU A 88 -16.18 6.26 11.71
CA LEU A 88 -16.20 7.47 12.54
C LEU A 88 -15.36 8.57 11.89
N THR A 89 -15.93 9.76 11.79
CA THR A 89 -15.30 10.95 11.20
C THR A 89 -15.62 12.21 12.01
N GLY A 90 -15.13 13.36 11.57
CA GLY A 90 -15.25 14.63 12.28
C GLY A 90 -14.36 14.70 13.52
N HIS A 91 -14.21 15.91 14.05
CA HIS A 91 -13.33 16.14 15.20
C HIS A 91 -13.72 15.25 16.39
N GLN A 92 -12.81 14.35 16.79
CA GLN A 92 -13.02 13.33 17.83
C GLN A 92 -14.08 12.26 17.50
N GLY A 93 -14.34 11.97 16.22
CA GLY A 93 -15.23 10.87 15.83
C GLY A 93 -16.72 11.16 16.06
N LYS A 94 -17.11 12.44 16.09
CA LYS A 94 -18.50 12.87 16.36
C LYS A 94 -19.50 12.48 15.28
N ASN A 95 -19.04 12.18 14.07
CA ASN A 95 -19.89 11.80 12.95
C ASN A 95 -19.76 10.29 12.70
N GLU A 96 -20.89 9.62 12.50
CA GLU A 96 -20.95 8.21 12.14
C GLU A 96 -21.44 8.04 10.71
N ILE A 97 -20.78 7.18 9.93
CA ILE A 97 -21.20 6.78 8.59
C ILE A 97 -21.55 5.30 8.61
N SER A 98 -22.79 5.00 8.26
CA SER A 98 -23.28 3.63 8.09
C SER A 98 -22.95 3.10 6.70
N LEU A 99 -22.33 1.92 6.64
CA LEU A 99 -21.93 1.31 5.37
C LEU A 99 -23.11 0.61 4.67
N GLY A 100 -23.25 0.87 3.36
CA GLY A 100 -24.17 0.14 2.49
C GLY A 100 -23.66 -1.26 2.12
N GLU A 101 -24.38 -1.97 1.26
CA GLU A 101 -24.06 -3.35 0.88
C GLU A 101 -22.67 -3.53 0.26
N ASN A 102 -22.22 -2.53 -0.51
CA ASN A 102 -20.93 -2.55 -1.19
C ASN A 102 -19.77 -2.06 -0.31
N ALA A 103 -20.01 -1.71 0.96
CA ALA A 103 -19.02 -1.14 1.87
C ALA A 103 -18.22 0.01 1.23
N GLU A 104 -18.91 0.97 0.60
CA GLU A 104 -18.30 2.15 -0.04
C GLU A 104 -18.73 3.44 0.66
N TRP A 105 -17.77 4.23 1.14
CA TRP A 105 -18.01 5.51 1.85
C TRP A 105 -17.16 6.67 1.31
N SER A 106 -16.62 6.54 0.09
CA SER A 106 -15.76 7.58 -0.51
C SER A 106 -16.47 8.91 -0.75
N ARG A 107 -17.80 8.92 -0.82
CA ARG A 107 -18.60 10.14 -0.98
C ARG A 107 -18.74 10.89 0.34
N ASP A 108 -18.79 10.16 1.44
CA ASP A 108 -18.97 10.68 2.79
C ASP A 108 -17.69 11.33 3.33
N LEU A 109 -16.51 10.83 2.94
CA LEU A 109 -15.20 11.40 3.27
C LEU A 109 -14.88 12.74 2.57
N ARG A 110 -15.83 13.34 1.85
CA ARG A 110 -15.63 14.64 1.18
C ARG A 110 -15.72 15.83 2.13
N LYS A 111 -16.02 15.58 3.42
CA LYS A 111 -16.10 16.57 4.49
C LYS A 111 -15.70 15.95 5.82
N ASP A 112 -15.38 16.80 6.79
CA ASP A 112 -15.26 16.44 8.22
C ASP A 112 -14.35 15.24 8.48
N LEU A 113 -13.06 15.36 8.16
CA LEU A 113 -12.07 14.33 8.50
C LEU A 113 -11.85 14.24 10.02
N LEU A 114 -11.31 13.11 10.50
CA LEU A 114 -11.05 12.89 11.92
C LEU A 114 -10.06 13.92 12.50
N SER A 115 -8.98 14.20 11.78
CA SER A 115 -7.98 15.20 12.13
C SER A 115 -7.30 15.74 10.88
N CYS A 116 -7.19 17.07 10.77
CA CYS A 116 -6.56 17.75 9.65
C CYS A 116 -5.33 18.55 10.08
N ILE A 117 -4.30 18.51 9.24
CA ILE A 117 -3.10 19.33 9.42
C ILE A 117 -3.10 20.43 8.37
N GLY A 118 -3.00 21.68 8.82
CA GLY A 118 -2.94 22.85 7.96
C GLY A 118 -1.67 22.87 7.08
N LEU A 119 -1.83 23.23 5.82
CA LEU A 119 -0.81 23.28 4.79
C LEU A 119 -0.46 24.74 4.47
N HIS A 120 0.52 25.28 5.19
CA HIS A 120 0.88 26.70 5.19
C HIS A 120 2.14 27.00 4.36
N ASN A 121 3.16 26.14 4.46
CA ASN A 121 4.42 26.35 3.76
C ASN A 121 4.76 25.12 2.92
N TRP A 122 4.47 25.19 1.62
CA TRP A 122 4.65 24.06 0.72
C TRP A 122 5.05 24.54 -0.68
N LEU A 123 5.75 23.66 -1.39
CA LEU A 123 6.23 23.93 -2.74
C LEU A 123 5.30 23.31 -3.77
N LEU A 124 5.02 24.04 -4.84
CA LEU A 124 4.35 23.51 -6.04
C LEU A 124 5.28 23.64 -7.24
N ILE A 125 5.81 22.52 -7.70
CA ILE A 125 6.81 22.44 -8.75
C ILE A 125 6.19 21.78 -9.99
N TYR A 126 6.27 22.44 -11.14
CA TYR A 126 5.73 21.93 -12.40
C TYR A 126 6.50 22.49 -13.59
N THR A 127 6.33 21.91 -14.78
CA THR A 127 6.95 22.44 -16.00
C THR A 127 6.03 23.45 -16.69
N ALA A 128 6.57 24.40 -17.45
CA ALA A 128 5.77 25.41 -18.17
C ALA A 128 4.62 24.81 -19.00
N ARG A 129 4.81 23.60 -19.56
CA ARG A 129 3.77 22.85 -20.28
C ARG A 129 2.56 22.48 -19.42
N ASP A 130 2.77 22.23 -18.13
CA ASP A 130 1.73 21.86 -17.16
C ASP A 130 1.19 23.07 -16.38
N SER A 131 1.58 24.31 -16.73
CA SER A 131 1.16 25.52 -16.00
C SER A 131 -0.37 25.64 -15.88
N LYS A 132 -1.10 25.39 -16.98
CA LYS A 132 -2.57 25.35 -16.96
C LYS A 132 -3.12 24.26 -16.03
N ASN A 133 -2.58 23.04 -16.12
CA ASN A 133 -2.98 21.91 -15.27
C ASN A 133 -2.73 22.22 -13.79
N ALA A 134 -1.59 22.85 -13.48
CA ALA A 134 -1.20 23.24 -12.14
C ALA A 134 -2.16 24.27 -11.54
N MET A 135 -2.53 25.29 -12.32
CA MET A 135 -3.50 26.30 -11.88
C MET A 135 -4.91 25.73 -11.70
N GLU A 136 -5.36 24.86 -12.63
CA GLU A 136 -6.64 24.16 -12.49
C GLU A 136 -6.66 23.25 -11.25
N PHE A 137 -5.57 22.53 -10.98
CA PHE A 137 -5.41 21.75 -9.76
C PHE A 137 -5.41 22.63 -8.51
N LEU A 138 -4.68 23.74 -8.49
CA LEU A 138 -4.61 24.64 -7.33
C LEU A 138 -5.99 25.23 -7.00
N ASN A 139 -6.75 25.63 -8.02
CA ASN A 139 -8.12 26.11 -7.85
C ASN A 139 -9.05 25.02 -7.27
N ALA A 140 -8.97 23.81 -7.81
CA ALA A 140 -9.73 22.67 -7.29
C ALA A 140 -9.32 22.33 -5.85
N PHE A 141 -8.01 22.33 -5.57
CA PHE A 141 -7.43 22.06 -4.26
C PHE A 141 -7.90 23.06 -3.20
N ASN A 142 -7.83 24.36 -3.51
CA ASN A 142 -8.30 25.44 -2.63
C ASN A 142 -9.81 25.40 -2.40
N THR A 143 -10.58 24.77 -3.31
CA THR A 143 -12.03 24.57 -3.13
C THR A 143 -12.34 23.37 -2.21
N VAL A 144 -11.55 22.30 -2.27
CA VAL A 144 -11.83 21.04 -1.55
C VAL A 144 -11.14 20.96 -0.19
N ALA A 145 -9.94 21.49 -0.03
CA ALA A 145 -9.17 21.37 1.20
C ALA A 145 -9.89 22.00 2.42
N PRO A 146 -10.50 23.21 2.31
CA PRO A 146 -11.26 23.78 3.43
C PRO A 146 -12.47 22.94 3.83
N ARG A 147 -13.13 22.28 2.87
CA ARG A 147 -14.27 21.39 3.15
C ARG A 147 -13.87 20.15 3.95
N LEU A 148 -12.62 19.72 3.80
CA LEU A 148 -12.04 18.64 4.60
C LEU A 148 -11.59 19.11 5.99
N GLY A 149 -11.59 20.42 6.27
CA GLY A 149 -11.04 21.00 7.49
C GLY A 149 -9.53 21.31 7.42
N MET A 150 -8.95 21.30 6.22
CA MET A 150 -7.54 21.66 6.01
C MET A 150 -7.42 23.14 5.67
N GLU A 151 -6.80 23.91 6.56
CA GLU A 151 -6.37 25.29 6.25
C GLU A 151 -5.23 25.23 5.24
N THR A 152 -5.32 26.00 4.16
CA THR A 152 -4.29 26.02 3.11
C THR A 152 -3.86 27.45 2.80
N ARG A 153 -2.55 27.68 2.71
CA ARG A 153 -1.99 28.93 2.17
C ARG A 153 -1.44 28.72 0.75
N PRO A 154 -1.30 29.78 -0.05
CA PRO A 154 -0.71 29.67 -1.38
C PRO A 154 0.69 29.04 -1.33
N PRO A 155 1.00 28.08 -2.22
CA PRO A 155 2.34 27.49 -2.28
C PRO A 155 3.37 28.46 -2.85
N LEU A 156 4.64 28.20 -2.58
CA LEU A 156 5.72 28.75 -3.39
C LEU A 156 5.76 28.01 -4.74
N ILE A 157 5.40 28.71 -5.80
CA ILE A 157 5.33 28.17 -7.16
C ILE A 157 6.72 28.18 -7.80
N CYS A 158 7.16 27.02 -8.27
CA CYS A 158 8.41 26.83 -9.00
C CYS A 158 8.12 26.30 -10.41
N GLU A 159 7.99 27.20 -11.39
CA GLU A 159 7.82 26.83 -12.79
C GLU A 159 9.17 26.50 -13.44
N LEU A 160 9.27 25.29 -14.01
CA LEU A 160 10.47 24.79 -14.68
C LEU A 160 10.37 24.95 -16.20
N ARG A 161 11.49 25.28 -16.82
CA ARG A 161 11.59 25.41 -18.29
C ARG A 161 11.64 24.06 -19.03
N ASP A 162 12.06 23.01 -18.34
CA ASP A 162 12.23 21.66 -18.88
C ASP A 162 11.78 20.60 -17.88
N ASP A 163 11.64 19.35 -18.34
CA ASP A 163 11.20 18.22 -17.53
C ASP A 163 12.37 17.32 -17.09
N ARG A 164 13.62 17.80 -17.12
CA ARG A 164 14.78 17.02 -16.68
C ARG A 164 14.71 16.76 -15.18
N THR A 165 15.12 15.57 -14.77
CA THR A 165 15.12 15.14 -13.37
C THR A 165 15.94 16.10 -12.50
N GLU A 166 17.10 16.54 -12.99
CA GLU A 166 17.99 17.47 -12.31
C GLU A 166 17.32 18.84 -12.07
N SER A 167 16.47 19.28 -12.99
CA SER A 167 15.74 20.55 -12.85
C SER A 167 14.73 20.49 -11.70
N PHE A 168 14.02 19.36 -11.53
CA PHE A 168 13.15 19.14 -10.37
C PHE A 168 13.95 19.12 -9.07
N ILE A 169 15.02 18.32 -8.99
CA ILE A 169 15.83 18.21 -7.77
C ILE A 169 16.46 19.56 -7.40
N ARG A 170 17.00 20.30 -8.38
CA ARG A 170 17.57 21.63 -8.16
C ARG A 170 16.53 22.61 -7.61
N ALA A 171 15.32 22.62 -8.18
CA ALA A 171 14.25 23.49 -7.72
C ALA A 171 13.81 23.16 -6.29
N ILE A 172 13.69 21.87 -5.95
CA ILE A 172 13.40 21.45 -4.57
C ILE A 172 14.52 21.94 -3.64
N ARG A 173 15.78 21.63 -3.96
CA ARG A 173 16.93 21.97 -3.13
C ARG A 173 17.08 23.48 -2.88
N GLN A 174 16.81 24.31 -3.87
CA GLN A 174 16.94 25.77 -3.77
C GLN A 174 15.83 26.44 -2.96
N ASN A 175 14.64 25.84 -2.90
CA ASN A 175 13.46 26.43 -2.28
C ASN A 175 13.04 25.73 -0.97
N LEU A 176 13.74 24.67 -0.58
CA LEU A 176 13.51 24.02 0.70
C LEU A 176 13.97 24.91 1.85
N SER A 177 13.11 24.98 2.88
CA SER A 177 13.39 25.62 4.15
C SER A 177 13.08 24.65 5.30
N PRO A 178 13.65 24.84 6.50
CA PRO A 178 13.27 24.05 7.67
C PRO A 178 11.77 24.12 8.01
N GLN A 179 11.08 25.16 7.56
CA GLN A 179 9.64 25.35 7.75
C GLN A 179 8.80 24.68 6.65
N THR A 180 9.41 24.12 5.60
CA THR A 180 8.68 23.52 4.49
C THR A 180 7.99 22.24 4.95
N GLN A 181 6.67 22.21 4.85
CA GLN A 181 5.82 21.10 5.26
C GLN A 181 5.72 20.03 4.18
N MET A 182 5.66 20.42 2.90
CA MET A 182 5.33 19.51 1.81
C MET A 182 5.95 19.98 0.48
N VAL A 183 6.36 19.01 -0.34
CA VAL A 183 6.77 19.24 -1.73
C VAL A 183 5.79 18.56 -2.68
N VAL A 184 5.11 19.35 -3.52
CA VAL A 184 4.17 18.84 -4.53
C VAL A 184 4.78 19.03 -5.92
N CYS A 185 4.93 17.94 -6.67
CA CYS A 185 5.49 17.95 -8.02
C CYS A 185 4.45 17.47 -9.04
N ILE A 186 4.13 18.29 -10.04
CA ILE A 186 3.35 17.88 -11.21
C ILE A 186 4.31 17.41 -12.29
N LEU A 187 4.19 16.13 -12.65
CA LEU A 187 5.05 15.45 -13.59
C LEU A 187 4.35 15.33 -14.96
N PRO A 188 5.00 15.73 -16.07
CA PRO A 188 4.39 15.63 -17.40
C PRO A 188 4.06 14.19 -17.83
N THR A 189 4.84 13.22 -17.35
CA THR A 189 4.81 11.80 -17.76
C THR A 189 4.99 10.87 -16.56
N ILE A 190 4.71 9.57 -16.75
CA ILE A 190 4.86 8.51 -15.74
C ILE A 190 6.31 7.99 -15.59
N ARG A 191 7.30 8.79 -15.98
CA ARG A 191 8.73 8.41 -15.95
C ARG A 191 9.18 8.05 -14.53
N LYS A 192 9.48 6.76 -14.33
CA LYS A 192 9.84 6.17 -13.03
C LYS A 192 11.15 6.74 -12.49
N ASP A 193 12.16 6.92 -13.33
CA ASP A 193 13.46 7.48 -12.97
C ASP A 193 13.34 8.87 -12.32
N ARG A 194 12.47 9.73 -12.86
CA ARG A 194 12.18 11.06 -12.27
C ARG A 194 11.48 10.94 -10.92
N TYR A 195 10.47 10.08 -10.83
CA TYR A 195 9.74 9.83 -9.58
C TYR A 195 10.67 9.31 -8.48
N ASP A 196 11.50 8.31 -8.81
CA ASP A 196 12.44 7.69 -7.88
C ASP A 196 13.48 8.70 -7.40
N ALA A 197 14.00 9.56 -8.29
CA ALA A 197 14.94 10.61 -7.89
C ALA A 197 14.33 11.62 -6.92
N ILE A 198 13.10 12.09 -7.18
CA ILE A 198 12.38 13.00 -6.27
C ILE A 198 12.15 12.32 -4.92
N LYS A 199 11.73 11.05 -4.92
CA LYS A 199 11.49 10.28 -3.69
C LYS A 199 12.77 10.04 -2.92
N LYS A 200 13.85 9.64 -3.60
CA LYS A 200 15.16 9.44 -2.99
C LYS A 200 15.65 10.72 -2.32
N PHE A 201 15.56 11.86 -3.00
CA PHE A 201 15.95 13.15 -2.46
C PHE A 201 15.12 13.52 -1.21
N CYS A 202 13.79 13.48 -1.31
CA CYS A 202 12.89 13.86 -0.22
C CYS A 202 12.83 12.87 0.96
N CYS A 203 13.29 11.62 0.79
CA CYS A 203 13.29 10.62 1.87
C CYS A 203 14.66 10.41 2.50
N LEU A 204 15.77 10.60 1.76
CA LEU A 204 17.11 10.29 2.23
C LEU A 204 18.01 11.53 2.40
N GLU A 205 17.97 12.48 1.46
CA GLU A 205 18.87 13.64 1.48
C GLU A 205 18.28 14.83 2.26
N ALA A 206 17.01 15.14 2.03
CA ALA A 206 16.29 16.22 2.69
C ALA A 206 14.90 15.73 3.09
N PRO A 207 14.75 15.13 4.29
CA PRO A 207 13.50 14.53 4.75
C PRO A 207 12.33 15.51 4.76
N VAL A 208 11.44 15.39 3.77
CA VAL A 208 10.23 16.20 3.64
C VAL A 208 9.14 15.38 2.96
N PRO A 209 7.90 15.37 3.47
CA PRO A 209 6.78 14.76 2.77
C PRO A 209 6.65 15.26 1.32
N SER A 210 6.41 14.34 0.37
CA SER A 210 6.30 14.67 -1.04
C SER A 210 5.11 14.02 -1.76
N GLN A 211 4.46 14.78 -2.65
CA GLN A 211 3.35 14.33 -3.50
C GLN A 211 3.70 14.53 -4.97
N CYS A 212 3.70 13.44 -5.73
CA CYS A 212 3.82 13.51 -7.18
C CYS A 212 2.43 13.36 -7.82
N ILE A 213 2.13 14.16 -8.83
CA ILE A 213 0.87 14.16 -9.56
C ILE A 213 1.22 14.08 -11.04
N VAL A 214 0.68 13.12 -11.78
CA VAL A 214 0.88 13.07 -13.23
C VAL A 214 -0.10 14.06 -13.89
N GLY A 215 0.38 14.95 -14.76
CA GLY A 215 -0.43 16.01 -15.37
C GLY A 215 -1.71 15.49 -16.04
N ARG A 216 -1.64 14.32 -16.70
CA ARG A 216 -2.82 13.67 -17.32
C ARG A 216 -3.94 13.35 -16.33
N THR A 217 -3.64 13.15 -15.05
CA THR A 217 -4.60 12.81 -14.00
C THR A 217 -5.48 14.01 -13.62
N ILE A 218 -4.98 15.23 -13.83
CA ILE A 218 -5.66 16.49 -13.47
C ILE A 218 -6.12 17.33 -14.68
N ASN A 219 -5.84 16.87 -15.91
CA ASN A 219 -6.21 17.57 -17.15
C ASN A 219 -7.73 17.55 -17.45
N LYS A 220 -8.52 16.68 -16.81
CA LYS A 220 -9.96 16.57 -17.06
C LYS A 220 -10.78 17.38 -16.05
N LYS A 221 -11.40 18.47 -16.51
CA LYS A 221 -12.24 19.36 -15.68
C LYS A 221 -13.36 18.63 -14.92
N GLN A 222 -13.98 17.62 -15.50
CA GLN A 222 -15.08 16.88 -14.86
C GLN A 222 -14.61 16.08 -13.63
N THR A 223 -13.34 15.66 -13.60
CA THR A 223 -12.82 14.77 -12.55
C THR A 223 -11.84 15.47 -11.61
N VAL A 224 -11.33 16.65 -11.98
CA VAL A 224 -10.26 17.36 -11.23
C VAL A 224 -10.64 17.58 -9.76
N MET A 225 -11.91 17.88 -9.46
CA MET A 225 -12.37 18.04 -8.08
C MET A 225 -12.23 16.75 -7.26
N SER A 226 -12.68 15.61 -7.80
CA SER A 226 -12.58 14.30 -7.14
C SER A 226 -11.12 13.88 -6.95
N VAL A 227 -10.28 14.13 -7.97
CA VAL A 227 -8.84 13.87 -7.92
C VAL A 227 -8.18 14.76 -6.86
N ALA A 228 -8.49 16.05 -6.84
CA ALA A 228 -7.97 17.00 -5.85
C ALA A 228 -8.39 16.62 -4.43
N THR A 229 -9.63 16.16 -4.21
CA THR A 229 -10.07 15.68 -2.90
C THR A 229 -9.23 14.49 -2.42
N LYS A 230 -9.01 13.48 -3.29
CA LYS A 230 -8.17 12.32 -2.95
C LYS A 230 -6.71 12.73 -2.69
N ILE A 231 -6.18 13.67 -3.46
CA ILE A 231 -4.83 14.21 -3.25
C ILE A 231 -4.75 14.98 -1.92
N ALA A 232 -5.74 15.79 -1.58
CA ALA A 232 -5.80 16.50 -0.30
C ALA A 232 -5.85 15.54 0.88
N MET A 233 -6.66 14.48 0.80
CA MET A 233 -6.66 13.40 1.81
C MET A 233 -5.29 12.72 1.92
N GLN A 234 -4.63 12.44 0.80
CA GLN A 234 -3.29 11.84 0.80
C GLN A 234 -2.23 12.78 1.39
N ILE A 235 -2.29 14.08 1.09
CA ILE A 235 -1.42 15.10 1.69
C ILE A 235 -1.66 15.14 3.20
N ASN A 236 -2.93 15.13 3.65
CA ASN A 236 -3.27 15.10 5.07
C ASN A 236 -2.60 13.92 5.79
N CYS A 237 -2.75 12.69 5.25
CA CYS A 237 -2.11 11.50 5.79
C CYS A 237 -0.58 11.62 5.87
N LYS A 238 0.05 12.16 4.82
CA LYS A 238 1.52 12.32 4.77
C LYS A 238 2.05 13.35 5.77
N MET A 239 1.21 14.31 6.14
CA MET A 239 1.53 15.28 7.17
C MET A 239 1.28 14.73 8.59
N GLY A 240 0.60 13.59 8.73
CA GLY A 240 0.23 12.98 10.01
C GLY A 240 -1.23 13.16 10.43
N GLY A 241 -2.08 13.71 9.54
CA GLY A 241 -3.52 13.84 9.75
C GLY A 241 -4.25 12.50 9.57
N GLU A 242 -5.49 12.46 10.04
CA GLU A 242 -6.30 11.24 10.14
C GLU A 242 -7.61 11.43 9.38
N LEU A 243 -7.96 10.47 8.53
CA LEU A 243 -9.15 10.61 7.69
C LEU A 243 -10.42 10.16 8.42
N TRP A 244 -10.36 8.97 9.00
CA TRP A 244 -11.47 8.28 9.64
C TRP A 244 -10.91 7.18 10.57
N THR A 245 -11.77 6.65 11.43
CA THR A 245 -11.49 5.45 12.24
C THR A 245 -12.73 4.54 12.27
N VAL A 246 -12.61 3.37 12.90
CA VAL A 246 -13.71 2.44 13.18
C VAL A 246 -13.89 2.31 14.67
N LEU A 247 -15.10 1.97 15.11
CA LEU A 247 -15.34 1.71 16.52
C LEU A 247 -14.61 0.42 16.94
N ILE A 248 -13.65 0.55 17.85
CA ILE A 248 -12.94 -0.60 18.43
C ILE A 248 -13.46 -0.76 19.87
N PRO A 249 -14.29 -1.78 20.15
CA PRO A 249 -14.99 -1.90 21.44
C PRO A 249 -14.08 -2.27 22.63
N SER A 250 -12.78 -2.45 22.41
CA SER A 250 -11.83 -2.83 23.46
C SER A 250 -11.40 -1.61 24.28
N LYS A 251 -11.48 -1.73 25.61
CA LYS A 251 -10.91 -0.73 26.55
C LYS A 251 -9.39 -0.85 26.71
N MET A 252 -8.80 -1.96 26.24
CA MET A 252 -7.36 -2.23 26.36
C MET A 252 -6.58 -1.39 25.36
N LEU A 253 -5.47 -0.81 25.81
CA LEU A 253 -4.56 -0.10 24.92
C LEU A 253 -3.86 -1.10 23.98
N MET A 254 -4.21 -1.07 22.70
CA MET A 254 -3.75 -2.05 21.72
C MET A 254 -2.81 -1.42 20.68
N MET A 255 -1.82 -2.22 20.25
CA MET A 255 -1.03 -1.97 19.05
C MET A 255 -1.36 -3.03 17.99
N VAL A 256 -1.61 -2.59 16.76
CA VAL A 256 -1.77 -3.47 15.60
C VAL A 256 -0.57 -3.27 14.69
N VAL A 257 0.07 -4.37 14.30
CA VAL A 257 1.30 -4.40 13.52
C VAL A 257 1.03 -5.11 12.20
N GLY A 258 1.52 -4.53 11.10
CA GLY A 258 1.53 -5.14 9.76
C GLY A 258 2.96 -5.39 9.31
N ILE A 259 3.23 -6.58 8.79
CA ILE A 259 4.56 -6.97 8.30
C ILE A 259 4.42 -7.59 6.91
N ASP A 260 5.10 -7.00 5.93
CA ASP A 260 5.14 -7.47 4.55
C ASP A 260 6.59 -7.53 4.05
N SER A 261 6.87 -8.39 3.08
CA SER A 261 8.18 -8.58 2.48
C SER A 261 8.11 -8.45 0.97
N TYR A 262 8.80 -7.45 0.43
CA TYR A 262 8.94 -7.23 -1.00
C TYR A 262 10.25 -7.83 -1.51
N HIS A 263 10.18 -8.62 -2.58
CA HIS A 263 11.34 -9.15 -3.29
C HIS A 263 11.53 -8.40 -4.60
N ASP A 264 12.67 -7.71 -4.75
CA ASP A 264 13.00 -7.05 -6.02
C ASP A 264 13.49 -8.08 -7.05
N SER A 265 12.72 -8.26 -8.13
CA SER A 265 13.09 -9.14 -9.24
C SER A 265 14.35 -8.68 -9.99
N ALA A 266 14.69 -7.38 -9.94
CA ALA A 266 15.83 -6.80 -10.64
C ALA A 266 17.15 -6.97 -9.85
N THR A 267 17.09 -6.95 -8.52
CA THR A 267 18.24 -7.23 -7.66
C THR A 267 18.09 -8.58 -6.96
N ARG A 268 18.47 -9.65 -7.67
CA ARG A 268 18.56 -11.00 -7.11
C ARG A 268 19.34 -10.95 -5.79
N GLY A 269 18.76 -11.45 -4.71
CA GLY A 269 19.45 -11.57 -3.42
C GLY A 269 19.03 -10.58 -2.34
N ARG A 270 18.17 -9.59 -2.64
CA ARG A 270 17.72 -8.58 -1.66
C ARG A 270 16.20 -8.51 -1.55
N SER A 271 15.70 -8.63 -0.34
CA SER A 271 14.32 -8.32 0.03
C SER A 271 14.24 -7.12 0.95
N VAL A 272 13.09 -6.47 0.95
CA VAL A 272 12.77 -5.37 1.85
C VAL A 272 11.59 -5.78 2.70
N GLY A 273 11.80 -5.87 4.01
CA GLY A 273 10.73 -6.04 4.99
C GLY A 273 10.14 -4.68 5.37
N GLY A 274 8.85 -4.48 5.12
CA GLY A 274 8.06 -3.36 5.60
C GLY A 274 7.41 -3.71 6.93
N PHE A 275 7.61 -2.85 7.94
CA PHE A 275 6.98 -2.95 9.25
C PHE A 275 6.18 -1.68 9.52
N VAL A 276 4.92 -1.84 9.91
CA VAL A 276 4.06 -0.74 10.36
C VAL A 276 3.39 -1.09 11.68
N ALA A 277 3.26 -0.14 12.59
CA ALA A 277 2.59 -0.33 13.88
C ALA A 277 1.68 0.85 14.19
N SER A 278 0.46 0.58 14.65
CA SER A 278 -0.45 1.64 15.12
C SER A 278 0.09 2.31 16.38
N MET A 279 -0.19 3.61 16.53
CA MET A 279 0.38 4.44 17.58
C MET A 279 -0.66 5.05 18.54
N ASN A 280 -1.94 5.01 18.16
CA ASN A 280 -3.03 5.59 18.92
C ASN A 280 -4.22 4.61 19.01
N HIS A 281 -5.11 4.89 19.96
CA HIS A 281 -6.30 4.08 20.23
C HIS A 281 -7.20 3.89 19.00
N ASP A 282 -7.31 4.92 18.17
CA ASP A 282 -8.16 4.92 16.97
C ASP A 282 -7.54 4.15 15.78
N LEU A 283 -6.35 3.57 15.94
CA LEU A 283 -5.62 2.85 14.89
C LEU A 283 -5.52 3.63 13.55
N SER A 284 -5.34 4.95 13.64
CA SER A 284 -5.35 5.87 12.51
C SER A 284 -3.96 6.47 12.22
N ARG A 285 -3.04 6.41 13.21
CA ARG A 285 -1.63 6.83 13.07
C ARG A 285 -0.71 5.64 13.15
N TYR A 286 0.30 5.62 12.27
CA TYR A 286 1.20 4.49 12.14
C TYR A 286 2.66 4.95 12.20
N PHE A 287 3.46 4.25 13.00
CA PHE A 287 4.92 4.21 12.87
C PHE A 287 5.27 3.23 11.76
N SER A 288 6.30 3.55 10.98
CA SER A 288 6.80 2.66 9.95
C SER A 288 8.32 2.56 9.99
N ARG A 289 8.82 1.38 9.63
CA ARG A 289 10.25 1.13 9.45
C ARG A 289 10.44 0.08 8.36
N CYS A 290 11.47 0.26 7.54
CA CYS A 290 11.89 -0.75 6.58
C CYS A 290 13.20 -1.39 7.04
N THR A 291 13.38 -2.66 6.66
CA THR A 291 14.61 -3.42 6.89
C THR A 291 15.01 -4.08 5.58
N PHE A 292 16.30 -4.10 5.28
CA PHE A 292 16.84 -4.85 4.17
C PHE A 292 17.19 -6.26 4.65
N GLN A 293 16.89 -7.25 3.83
CA GLN A 293 17.12 -8.65 4.10
C GLN A 293 17.91 -9.22 2.92
N HIS A 294 19.03 -9.89 3.21
CA HIS A 294 19.81 -10.59 2.19
C HIS A 294 19.36 -12.05 2.07
N THR A 295 19.50 -12.65 0.89
CA THR A 295 19.17 -14.07 0.73
C THR A 295 20.18 -14.93 1.49
N GLY A 296 19.67 -15.70 2.47
CA GLY A 296 20.44 -16.65 3.27
C GLY A 296 20.67 -16.23 4.73
N GLN A 297 20.51 -14.95 5.08
CA GLN A 297 20.65 -14.43 6.46
C GLN A 297 19.88 -13.08 6.58
N GLU A 298 19.35 -12.78 7.77
CA GLU A 298 18.80 -11.46 8.20
C GLU A 298 17.27 -11.28 8.30
N LEU A 299 16.45 -12.34 8.17
CA LEU A 299 15.07 -12.24 8.70
C LEU A 299 15.05 -12.08 10.26
N ILE A 300 16.21 -12.24 10.90
CA ILE A 300 16.36 -12.55 12.33
C ILE A 300 16.74 -11.35 13.22
N ASP A 301 17.23 -10.24 12.68
CA ASP A 301 17.60 -9.05 13.49
C ASP A 301 16.74 -7.83 13.21
N GLY A 302 16.23 -7.69 11.97
CA GLY A 302 15.44 -6.53 11.58
C GLY A 302 14.12 -6.41 12.33
N LEU A 303 13.40 -7.53 12.53
CA LEU A 303 12.10 -7.53 13.19
C LEU A 303 12.21 -7.11 14.65
N LYS A 304 13.21 -7.64 15.37
CA LYS A 304 13.51 -7.23 16.75
C LYS A 304 13.75 -5.73 16.87
N VAL A 305 14.54 -5.16 15.97
CA VAL A 305 14.83 -3.72 15.94
C VAL A 305 13.57 -2.91 15.65
N CYS A 306 12.75 -3.33 14.67
CA CYS A 306 11.48 -2.68 14.33
C CYS A 306 10.50 -2.69 15.49
N MET A 307 10.25 -3.86 16.10
CA MET A 307 9.32 -4.02 17.21
C MET A 307 9.76 -3.21 18.43
N THR A 308 11.05 -3.27 18.79
CA THR A 308 11.60 -2.48 19.90
C THR A 308 11.39 -0.97 19.68
N SER A 309 11.62 -0.50 18.45
CA SER A 309 11.44 0.92 18.10
C SER A 309 9.98 1.34 18.17
N ALA A 310 9.08 0.49 17.67
CA ALA A 310 7.64 0.73 17.69
C ALA A 310 7.10 0.79 19.12
N LEU A 311 7.48 -0.15 19.98
CA LEU A 311 7.08 -0.19 21.39
C LEU A 311 7.59 1.04 22.16
N ARG A 312 8.86 1.42 21.97
CA ARG A 312 9.41 2.65 22.55
C ARG A 312 8.66 3.89 22.09
N LYS A 313 8.37 4.00 20.79
CA LYS A 313 7.62 5.14 20.25
C LYS A 313 6.18 5.17 20.76
N PHE A 314 5.56 4.01 20.91
CA PHE A 314 4.23 3.88 21.48
C PHE A 314 4.20 4.31 22.94
N GLN A 315 5.19 3.90 23.75
CA GLN A 315 5.33 4.33 25.13
C GLN A 315 5.59 5.85 25.24
N GLU A 316 6.42 6.40 24.34
CA GLU A 316 6.67 7.85 24.28
C GLU A 316 5.37 8.64 24.03
N ILE A 317 4.50 8.14 23.15
CA ILE A 317 3.24 8.81 22.79
C ILE A 317 2.15 8.60 23.84
N ASN A 318 2.03 7.40 24.40
CA ASN A 318 0.89 7.01 25.26
C ASN A 318 1.24 6.99 26.76
N GLY A 319 2.50 7.19 27.13
CA GLY A 319 3.00 7.07 28.51
C GLY A 319 3.06 5.63 29.05
N LYS A 320 2.50 4.66 28.33
CA LYS A 320 2.48 3.24 28.67
C LYS A 320 2.67 2.35 27.44
N LEU A 321 3.15 1.13 27.67
CA LEU A 321 3.24 0.08 26.66
C LEU A 321 1.84 -0.43 26.29
N PRO A 322 1.66 -1.01 25.08
CA PRO A 322 0.38 -1.62 24.72
C PRO A 322 0.13 -2.86 25.58
N GLU A 323 -1.11 -3.03 26.03
CA GLU A 323 -1.58 -4.23 26.76
C GLU A 323 -1.77 -5.42 25.82
N ARG A 324 -2.00 -5.15 24.53
CA ARG A 324 -2.14 -6.19 23.50
C ARG A 324 -1.46 -5.76 22.22
N VAL A 325 -0.70 -6.68 21.62
CA VAL A 325 -0.14 -6.53 20.28
C VAL A 325 -0.77 -7.55 19.35
N ILE A 326 -1.36 -7.11 18.25
CA ILE A 326 -1.88 -7.98 17.18
C ILE A 326 -0.99 -7.82 15.96
N ILE A 327 -0.48 -8.91 15.41
CA ILE A 327 0.43 -8.89 14.26
C ILE A 327 -0.23 -9.58 13.07
N TYR A 328 -0.33 -8.85 11.95
CA TYR A 328 -0.72 -9.38 10.65
C TYR A 328 0.54 -9.51 9.77
N ARG A 329 0.91 -10.75 9.43
CA ARG A 329 2.08 -11.07 8.60
C ARG A 329 1.60 -11.53 7.22
N ASP A 330 1.91 -10.76 6.17
CA ASP A 330 1.51 -11.05 4.79
C ASP A 330 2.61 -11.83 4.03
N GLY A 331 2.28 -12.52 2.94
CA GLY A 331 3.26 -13.13 2.03
C GLY A 331 3.95 -14.39 2.58
N VAL A 332 3.34 -15.08 3.54
CA VAL A 332 3.85 -16.35 4.08
C VAL A 332 3.08 -17.50 3.46
N GLY A 333 3.76 -18.31 2.63
CA GLY A 333 3.19 -19.56 2.13
C GLY A 333 3.26 -20.69 3.17
N ASP A 334 2.47 -21.76 2.97
CA ASP A 334 2.42 -22.90 3.90
C ASP A 334 3.80 -23.49 4.20
N GLY A 335 4.69 -23.56 3.19
CA GLY A 335 6.06 -24.05 3.34
C GLY A 335 6.99 -23.15 4.17
N GLN A 336 6.58 -21.91 4.48
CA GLN A 336 7.35 -20.92 5.24
C GLN A 336 6.85 -20.76 6.68
N LEU A 337 5.70 -21.36 7.04
CA LEU A 337 5.14 -21.28 8.40
C LEU A 337 6.12 -21.73 9.49
N PRO A 338 6.88 -22.84 9.33
CA PRO A 338 7.86 -23.24 10.35
C PRO A 338 8.89 -22.14 10.61
N ALA A 339 9.36 -21.45 9.57
CA ALA A 339 10.33 -20.38 9.71
C ALA A 339 9.77 -19.17 10.48
N VAL A 340 8.50 -18.83 10.28
CA VAL A 340 7.85 -17.75 11.04
C VAL A 340 7.72 -18.12 12.52
N VAL A 341 7.29 -19.34 12.82
CA VAL A 341 7.08 -19.81 14.20
C VAL A 341 8.41 -19.99 14.94
N GLU A 342 9.43 -20.52 14.28
CA GLU A 342 10.73 -20.84 14.91
C GLU A 342 11.66 -19.62 14.99
N TYR A 343 11.53 -18.65 14.08
CA TYR A 343 12.45 -17.51 14.02
C TYR A 343 11.78 -16.16 14.28
N GLU A 344 10.66 -15.81 13.63
CA GLU A 344 10.04 -14.48 13.79
C GLU A 344 9.38 -14.32 15.16
N LEU A 345 8.59 -15.30 15.59
CA LEU A 345 7.84 -15.22 16.84
C LEU A 345 8.75 -15.10 18.09
N PRO A 346 9.83 -15.88 18.26
CA PRO A 346 10.72 -15.74 19.41
C PRO A 346 11.37 -14.36 19.48
N GLN A 347 11.75 -13.77 18.35
CA GLN A 347 12.31 -12.41 18.34
C GLN A 347 11.32 -11.38 18.87
N VAL A 348 10.04 -11.47 18.47
CA VAL A 348 9.00 -10.57 18.97
C VAL A 348 8.84 -10.76 20.48
N ILE A 349 8.75 -12.00 20.96
CA ILE A 349 8.62 -12.29 22.39
C ILE A 349 9.83 -11.76 23.17
N ASP A 350 11.04 -11.92 22.63
CA ASP A 350 12.26 -11.40 23.25
C ASP A 350 12.27 -9.88 23.33
N THR A 351 11.63 -9.16 22.39
CA THR A 351 11.51 -7.69 22.48
C THR A 351 10.67 -7.26 23.67
N PHE A 352 9.62 -8.01 23.99
CA PHE A 352 8.75 -7.72 25.14
C PHE A 352 9.54 -7.88 26.45
N ARG A 353 10.26 -9.00 26.59
CA ARG A 353 11.13 -9.29 27.75
C ARG A 353 12.23 -8.25 27.95
N MET A 354 12.78 -7.70 26.86
CA MET A 354 13.86 -6.70 26.93
C MET A 354 13.37 -5.30 27.33
N ILE A 355 12.12 -4.96 27.07
CA ILE A 355 11.58 -3.62 27.32
C ILE A 355 11.09 -3.45 28.77
N GLY A 356 10.63 -4.51 29.41
CA GLY A 356 10.25 -4.47 30.82
C GLY A 356 10.37 -5.83 31.48
N THR A 357 10.93 -5.88 32.69
CA THR A 357 11.11 -7.12 33.47
C THR A 357 9.81 -7.88 33.71
N ASP A 358 8.69 -7.15 33.80
CA ASP A 358 7.35 -7.70 34.02
C ASP A 358 6.44 -7.64 32.78
N TYR A 359 6.96 -7.15 31.64
CA TYR A 359 6.21 -7.07 30.39
C TYR A 359 6.38 -8.39 29.62
N ARG A 360 5.29 -9.15 29.47
CA ARG A 360 5.28 -10.49 28.88
C ARG A 360 4.33 -10.61 27.72
#